data_AF-A0A6B0SE07-F1
#
_entry.id   AF-A0A6B0SE07-F1
#
_cell.length_a   1.000
_cell.length_b   1.000
_cell.length_c   1.000
_cell.angle_alpha   90.00
_cell.angle_beta   90.00
_cell.angle_gamma   90.00
#
_symmetry.space_group_name_H-M   'P 1'
#
loop_
_entity.id
_entity.type
_entity.pdbx_description
1 polymer ?
#
loop_
_entity_poly.entity_id
_entity_poly.type
_entity_poly.pdbx_seq_one_letter_code
_entity_poly.pdbx_strand_id
1 'polypeptide(L)' 'MEARMTVSDDGDGGDTRDTTRTTIEVRREVWRQVRSDAVAEGQNVSSKLEEVLEDYYDLD' A
#
# COMPACT_ATOMS: atom_id res chain seq x y z
N MET A 1 11.33 -13.58 3.04
CA MET A 1 11.10 -12.21 3.54
C MET A 1 9.86 -12.29 4.42
N GLU A 2 9.89 -11.76 5.64
CA GLU A 2 8.70 -11.73 6.50
C GLU A 2 8.18 -10.29 6.50
N ALA A 3 7.00 -10.08 5.91
CA ALA A 3 6.26 -8.82 5.96
C ALA A 3 5.17 -8.96 7.02
N ARG A 4 5.06 -7.99 7.93
CA ARG A 4 4.00 -7.97 8.95
C ARG A 4 2.94 -6.96 8.53
N MET A 5 1.70 -7.43 8.43
CA MET A 5 0.53 -6.63 8.08
C MET A 5 -0.42 -6.57 9.27
N THR A 6 -0.92 -5.38 9.59
CA THR A 6 -1.99 -5.16 10.57
C THR A 6 -3.13 -4.41 9.90
N VAL A 7 -4.31 -4.99 9.92
CA VAL A 7 -5.55 -4.42 9.37
C VAL A 7 -6.26 -3.65 10.47
N SER A 8 -6.60 -2.39 10.22
CA SER A 8 -7.42 -1.57 11.12
C SER A 8 -8.77 -1.34 10.44
N ASP A 9 -9.81 -1.99 10.99
CA ASP A 9 -11.21 -1.77 10.60
C ASP A 9 -11.76 -0.61 11.45
N ASP A 10 -11.63 0.61 10.94
CA ASP A 10 -12.31 1.78 11.51
C ASP A 10 -13.70 1.87 10.87
N GLY A 11 -14.64 1.12 11.45
CA GLY A 11 -16.05 1.16 11.05
C GLY A 11 -16.70 2.50 11.39
N ASP A 12 -16.57 3.49 10.51
CA ASP A 12 -17.33 4.73 10.56
C ASP A 12 -18.21 4.86 9.32
N GLY A 13 -19.52 4.77 9.54
CA GLY A 13 -20.52 4.73 8.48
C GLY A 13 -20.65 6.04 7.73
N GLY A 14 -20.42 6.02 6.42
CA GLY A 14 -20.79 7.13 5.54
C GLY A 14 -20.02 7.15 4.21
N ASP A 15 -20.55 6.46 3.20
CA ASP A 15 -20.34 6.72 1.77
C ASP A 15 -18.89 6.86 1.23
N THR A 16 -17.89 6.19 1.82
CA THR A 16 -16.59 5.92 1.16
C THR A 16 -16.36 4.40 1.06
N ARG A 17 -16.85 3.85 -0.05
CA ARG A 17 -16.91 2.42 -0.37
C ARG A 17 -15.53 1.73 -0.31
N ASP A 18 -15.49 0.59 0.37
CA ASP A 18 -14.48 -0.48 0.30
C ASP A 18 -12.99 -0.13 0.45
N THR A 19 -12.63 0.87 1.26
CA THR A 19 -11.20 1.13 1.55
C THR A 19 -10.80 0.50 2.88
N THR A 20 -10.06 -0.62 2.84
CA THR A 20 -9.45 -1.23 4.04
C THR A 20 -8.11 -0.57 4.36
N ARG A 21 -7.97 0.01 5.55
CA ARG A 21 -6.70 0.61 5.98
C ARG A 21 -5.75 -0.47 6.49
N THR A 22 -4.66 -0.69 5.74
CA THR A 22 -3.62 -1.66 6.10
C THR A 22 -2.32 -0.95 6.43
N THR A 23 -1.74 -1.27 7.59
CA THR A 23 -0.36 -0.87 7.93
C THR A 23 0.58 -2.01 7.58
N ILE A 24 1.57 -1.74 6.74
CA ILE A 24 2.54 -2.72 6.25
C ILE A 24 3.94 -2.30 6.69
N GLU A 25 4.63 -3.18 7.43
CA GLU A 25 6.01 -2.97 7.82
C GLU A 25 6.95 -3.48 6.72
N VAL A 26 7.66 -2.57 6.04
CA VAL A 26 8.60 -2.89 4.96
C VAL A 26 10.03 -2.50 5.31
N ARG A 27 11.01 -3.15 4.67
CA ARG A 27 12.42 -2.78 4.80
C ARG A 27 12.65 -1.38 4.23
N ARG A 28 13.56 -0.63 4.86
CA ARG A 28 13.91 0.75 4.44
C ARG A 28 14.33 0.85 2.97
N GLU A 29 15.01 -0.16 2.44
CA GLU A 29 15.48 -0.18 1.05
C GLU A 29 14.31 -0.26 0.07
N VAL A 30 13.34 -1.15 0.34
CA VAL A 30 12.10 -1.29 -0.43
C VAL A 30 11.27 -0.01 -0.37
N TRP A 31 11.10 0.55 0.84
CA TRP A 31 10.41 1.82 1.03
C TRP A 31 11.02 2.96 0.21
N ARG A 32 12.36 3.03 0.16
CA ARG A 32 13.06 4.06 -0.62
C ARG A 32 12.83 3.91 -2.12
N GLN A 33 12.77 2.67 -2.62
CA GLN A 33 12.48 2.39 -4.02
C GLN A 33 11.05 2.79 -4.39
N VAL A 34 10.05 2.26 -3.68
CA VAL A 34 8.63 2.57 -3.93
C VAL A 34 8.36 4.07 -3.84
N ARG A 35 8.96 4.76 -2.85
CA ARG A 35 8.85 6.21 -2.73
C ARG A 35 9.50 6.96 -3.89
N SER A 36 10.66 6.49 -4.37
CA SER A 36 11.34 7.11 -5.50
C SER A 36 10.50 7.03 -6.77
N ASP A 37 9.93 5.86 -7.03
CA ASP A 37 9.13 5.59 -8.24
C ASP A 37 7.82 6.39 -8.19
N ALA A 38 7.14 6.40 -7.04
CA ALA A 38 5.94 7.22 -6.84
C ALA A 38 6.19 8.71 -7.11
N VAL A 39 7.33 9.24 -6.67
CA VAL A 39 7.72 10.64 -6.94
C VAL A 39 8.02 10.87 -8.43
N ALA A 40 8.69 9.92 -9.08
CA ALA A 40 9.00 10.01 -10.51
C ALA A 40 7.74 10.00 -11.38
N GLU A 41 6.72 9.26 -10.97
CA GLU A 41 5.43 9.12 -11.66
C GLU A 41 4.39 10.17 -11.22
N GLY A 42 4.70 10.99 -10.21
CA GLY A 42 3.80 12.04 -9.71
C GLY A 42 2.58 11.50 -8.96
N GLN A 43 2.64 10.27 -8.45
CA GLN A 43 1.54 9.60 -7.76
C GLN A 43 1.76 9.50 -6.25
N ASN A 44 0.69 9.19 -5.52
CA ASN A 44 0.78 8.91 -4.09
C ASN A 44 1.53 7.59 -3.84
N VAL A 45 2.37 7.59 -2.80
CA VAL A 45 3.15 6.40 -2.41
C VAL A 45 2.23 5.22 -2.06
N SER A 46 1.05 5.47 -1.51
CA SER A 46 0.05 4.43 -1.23
C SER A 46 -0.46 3.77 -2.51
N SER A 47 -0.79 4.54 -3.54
CA SER A 47 -1.22 4.01 -4.84
C SER A 47 -0.09 3.21 -5.51
N LYS A 48 1.16 3.71 -5.44
CA LYS A 48 2.29 2.97 -6.01
C LYS A 48 2.55 1.66 -5.27
N LEU A 49 2.38 1.67 -3.96
CA LEU A 49 2.52 0.48 -3.14
C LEU A 49 1.44 -0.55 -3.46
N GLU A 50 0.20 -0.10 -3.69
CA GLU A 50 -0.92 -0.96 -4.10
C GLU A 50 -0.62 -1.66 -5.43
N GLU A 51 -0.24 -0.90 -6.47
CA GLU A 51 0.12 -1.48 -7.77
C GLU A 51 1.24 -2.52 -7.67
N VAL A 52 2.27 -2.26 -6.86
CA VAL A 52 3.38 -3.21 -6.63
C VAL A 52 2.89 -4.47 -5.91
N LEU A 53 1.95 -4.34 -4.98
CA LEU A 53 1.38 -5.48 -4.27
C LEU A 53 0.44 -6.29 -5.17
N GLU A 54 -0.36 -5.64 -6.01
CA GLU A 54 -1.22 -6.28 -7.00
C GLU A 54 -0.39 -7.07 -8.03
N ASP A 55 0.66 -6.47 -8.59
CA ASP A 55 1.60 -7.12 -9.51
C ASP A 55 2.33 -8.30 -8.85
N TYR A 56 2.81 -8.13 -7.61
CA TYR A 56 3.56 -9.18 -6.91
C TYR A 56 2.71 -10.40 -6.56
N TYR A 57 1.43 -10.19 -6.22
CA TYR A 57 0.51 -11.26 -5.85
C TYR A 57 -0.38 -11.75 -7.00
N ASP A 58 -0.24 -11.18 -8.20
CA ASP A 58 -1.09 -11.45 -9.37
C ASP A 58 -2.58 -11.31 -9.02
N LEU A 59 -2.91 -10.23 -8.29
CA LEU A 59 -4.28 -9.90 -7.89
C LEU A 59 -4.93 -9.07 -9.01
N ASP A 60 -5.94 -9.63 -9.68
CA ASP A 60 -6.79 -8.98 -10.70
C ASP A 60 -8.04 -8.33 -10.08
#